data_AF-A0AAW1US23-F1
#
_entry.id   AF-A0AAW1US23-F1
#
_cell.length_a   1.000
_cell.length_b   1.000
_cell.length_c   1.000
_cell.angle_alpha   90.00
_cell.angle_beta   90.00
_cell.angle_gamma   90.00
#
_symmetry.space_group_name_H-M   'P 1'
#
loop_
_entity.id
_entity.type
_entity.pdbx_description
1 polymer ?
#
loop_
_entity_poly.entity_id
_entity_poly.type
_entity_poly.pdbx_seq_one_letter_code
_entity_poly.pdbx_strand_id
1 'polypeptide(L)'
;MGNSSKKQAAKCNFLSKDEQIIVSNSFRMISKSSDRLKEDDLTKSWSTQIDPRLLQYITNYLFGIGDQKQSFISLSTFAELFVFCTRGTVDEKFKVLVKSFGTKDHETTDIPYSLVKEYVESIVSSYMKIQKLGGGRQFKSWSTNGCFIAPQNIQKLGESLSKDLGNGDSISKVAVENWLQTCTLLGQLLIYVFRHLYKMSHKEKERASHSQEEDEVIDRETQSKERSLIPLCRGLDLIPSYPSILDFTQIVFMNANLPQEFQTEWRFLFSSEIHGESFSTLIGRIIDQGPTILILEDKNGYIFGGFAPENWTLKPKFYGNDSSFLFTLSPRMRIFSTTGYNQHFQYLNLHQHTLPNGLAMGGQHGYCGIWLDSEYGKGHTSESCTTYAGYQQMSASKEFQYRHLEVWGLGKPPSPSSKLKRGQSQEAGVSVHAESKALLKMIGRGTHSQGMEEAPPLVHSHN
;
A
#
# COMPACT_ATOMS: atom_id res chain seq x y z
N MET A 1 16.88 -46.28 -7.38
CA MET A 1 15.94 -45.28 -6.80
C MET A 1 15.40 -44.24 -7.81
N GLY A 2 15.72 -44.30 -9.12
CA GLY A 2 15.31 -43.26 -10.10
C GLY A 2 13.90 -43.37 -10.72
N ASN A 3 13.10 -44.38 -10.36
CA ASN A 3 11.86 -44.72 -11.08
C ASN A 3 10.57 -44.15 -10.47
N SER A 4 10.58 -43.80 -9.17
CA SER A 4 9.41 -43.22 -8.47
C SER A 4 9.21 -41.73 -8.80
N SER A 5 10.30 -40.94 -8.80
CA SER A 5 10.25 -39.51 -9.15
C SER A 5 9.76 -39.26 -10.59
N LYS A 6 10.15 -40.11 -11.56
CA LYS A 6 9.68 -39.97 -12.96
C LYS A 6 8.19 -40.29 -13.13
N LYS A 7 7.65 -41.25 -12.36
CA LYS A 7 6.21 -41.58 -12.36
C LYS A 7 5.35 -40.53 -11.64
N GLN A 8 5.86 -39.91 -10.57
CA GLN A 8 5.17 -38.83 -9.88
C GLN A 8 5.20 -37.51 -10.67
N ALA A 9 6.29 -37.22 -11.39
CA ALA A 9 6.37 -36.07 -12.29
C ALA A 9 5.33 -36.14 -13.43
N ALA A 10 5.07 -37.33 -13.99
CA ALA A 10 4.05 -37.53 -15.02
C ALA A 10 2.60 -37.25 -14.55
N LYS A 11 2.35 -37.21 -13.23
CA LYS A 11 1.04 -36.87 -12.66
C LYS A 11 0.84 -35.36 -12.47
N CYS A 12 1.91 -34.55 -12.57
CA CYS A 12 1.87 -33.11 -12.36
C CYS A 12 2.20 -32.33 -13.66
N ASN A 13 1.73 -32.82 -14.81
CA ASN A 13 2.01 -32.23 -16.12
C ASN A 13 1.46 -30.80 -16.29
N PHE A 14 0.56 -30.37 -15.39
CA PHE A 14 0.02 -29.03 -15.34
C PHE A 14 0.98 -28.00 -14.71
N LEU A 15 2.08 -28.45 -14.09
CA LEU A 15 3.15 -27.58 -13.57
C LEU A 15 4.18 -27.26 -14.66
N SER A 16 4.67 -26.02 -14.68
CA SER A 16 5.85 -25.66 -15.47
C SER A 16 7.11 -26.36 -14.94
N LYS A 17 8.20 -26.38 -15.72
CA LYS A 17 9.46 -27.02 -15.29
C LYS A 17 10.00 -26.44 -13.98
N ASP A 18 9.94 -25.13 -13.83
CA ASP A 18 10.40 -24.44 -12.61
C ASP A 18 9.48 -24.73 -11.41
N GLU A 19 8.17 -24.77 -11.65
CA GLU A 19 7.18 -25.11 -10.61
C GLU A 19 7.34 -26.57 -10.15
N GLN A 20 7.62 -27.50 -11.07
CA GLN A 20 7.88 -28.90 -10.72
C GLN A 20 9.05 -29.02 -9.74
N ILE A 21 10.11 -28.24 -9.93
CA ILE A 21 11.28 -28.23 -9.03
C ILE A 21 10.87 -27.72 -7.65
N ILE A 22 10.22 -26.55 -7.59
CA ILE A 22 9.81 -25.92 -6.33
C ILE A 22 8.86 -26.83 -5.55
N VAL A 23 7.78 -27.28 -6.19
CA VAL A 23 6.72 -28.08 -5.56
C VAL A 23 7.24 -29.45 -5.12
N SER A 24 8.01 -30.13 -5.97
CA SER A 24 8.54 -31.46 -5.63
C SER A 24 9.57 -31.39 -4.51
N ASN A 25 10.42 -30.36 -4.48
CA ASN A 25 11.39 -30.16 -3.42
C ASN A 25 10.71 -29.83 -2.08
N SER A 26 9.71 -28.95 -2.12
CA SER A 26 8.88 -28.61 -0.96
C SER A 26 8.21 -29.86 -0.39
N PHE A 27 7.50 -30.61 -1.25
CA PHE A 27 6.84 -31.85 -0.84
C PHE A 27 7.82 -32.84 -0.21
N ARG A 28 8.96 -33.10 -0.88
CA ARG A 28 9.98 -34.04 -0.38
C ARG A 28 10.56 -33.60 0.96
N MET A 29 10.78 -32.31 1.16
CA MET A 29 11.33 -31.77 2.41
C MET A 29 10.33 -31.99 3.55
N ILE A 30 9.08 -31.55 3.36
CA ILE A 30 8.04 -31.64 4.40
C ILE A 30 7.68 -33.11 4.67
N SER A 31 7.58 -33.95 3.63
CA SER A 31 7.26 -35.37 3.76
C SER A 31 8.43 -36.23 4.25
N LYS A 32 9.61 -35.64 4.50
CA LYS A 32 10.85 -36.36 4.85
C LYS A 32 11.18 -37.46 3.82
N SER A 33 11.04 -37.13 2.54
CA SER A 33 11.23 -37.99 1.37
C SER A 33 10.23 -39.14 1.20
N SER A 34 9.12 -39.12 1.95
CA SER A 34 7.97 -40.00 1.74
C SER A 34 7.20 -39.63 0.47
N ASP A 35 6.53 -40.60 -0.15
CA ASP A 35 5.58 -40.39 -1.24
C ASP A 35 4.19 -39.91 -0.76
N ARG A 36 3.99 -39.93 0.56
CA ARG A 36 2.79 -39.50 1.28
C ARG A 36 3.15 -38.42 2.28
N LEU A 37 2.44 -37.29 2.24
CA LEU A 37 2.63 -36.17 3.16
C LEU A 37 1.55 -36.22 4.27
N LYS A 38 1.98 -36.25 5.54
CA LYS A 38 1.08 -36.24 6.70
C LYS A 38 0.76 -34.82 7.15
N GLU A 39 -0.41 -34.64 7.77
CA GLU A 39 -0.86 -33.35 8.29
C GLU A 39 0.06 -32.78 9.37
N ASP A 40 0.55 -33.62 10.30
CA ASP A 40 1.45 -33.19 11.37
C ASP A 40 2.77 -32.63 10.82
N ASP A 41 3.31 -33.25 9.76
CA ASP A 41 4.55 -32.81 9.13
C ASP A 41 4.35 -31.44 8.44
N LEU A 42 3.22 -31.26 7.73
CA LEU A 42 2.84 -29.99 7.13
C LEU A 42 2.63 -28.89 8.18
N THR A 43 1.86 -29.21 9.21
CA THR A 43 1.53 -28.29 10.31
C THR A 43 2.79 -27.85 11.04
N LYS A 44 3.71 -28.78 11.31
CA LYS A 44 5.00 -28.46 11.92
C LYS A 44 5.84 -27.52 11.03
N SER A 45 5.81 -27.72 9.72
CA SER A 45 6.56 -26.89 8.77
C SER A 45 5.97 -25.47 8.64
N TRP A 46 4.64 -25.34 8.50
CA TRP A 46 4.01 -24.06 8.14
C TRP A 46 3.48 -23.24 9.33
N SER A 47 3.25 -23.82 10.51
CA SER A 47 2.70 -23.12 11.69
C SER A 47 3.52 -21.90 12.15
N THR A 48 4.84 -21.95 12.00
CA THR A 48 5.72 -20.83 12.37
C THR A 48 5.64 -19.66 11.39
N GLN A 49 5.04 -19.85 10.21
CA GLN A 49 5.14 -18.94 9.07
C GLN A 49 3.88 -18.14 8.83
N ILE A 50 2.71 -18.75 9.05
CA ILE A 50 1.41 -18.17 8.69
C ILE A 50 0.48 -18.07 9.89
N ASP A 51 -0.67 -17.41 9.70
CA ASP A 51 -1.76 -17.34 10.67
C ASP A 51 -2.32 -18.75 10.92
N PRO A 52 -2.55 -19.16 12.18
CA PRO A 52 -3.10 -20.47 12.51
C PRO A 52 -4.43 -20.77 11.80
N ARG A 53 -5.28 -19.76 11.58
CA ARG A 53 -6.54 -19.92 10.85
C ARG A 53 -6.29 -20.28 9.39
N LEU A 54 -5.33 -19.62 8.74
CA LEU A 54 -4.98 -19.94 7.36
C LEU A 54 -4.42 -21.37 7.26
N LEU A 55 -3.59 -21.78 8.22
CA LEU A 55 -3.09 -23.15 8.28
C LEU A 55 -4.24 -24.16 8.41
N GLN A 56 -5.23 -23.88 9.26
CA GLN A 56 -6.41 -24.73 9.38
C GLN A 56 -7.23 -24.80 8.09
N TYR A 57 -7.43 -23.68 7.40
CA TYR A 57 -8.12 -23.67 6.10
C TYR A 57 -7.37 -24.52 5.06
N ILE A 58 -6.04 -24.41 5.03
CA ILE A 58 -5.19 -25.21 4.14
C ILE A 58 -5.28 -26.70 4.49
N THR A 59 -5.22 -27.08 5.78
CA THR A 59 -5.30 -28.50 6.17
C THR A 59 -6.68 -29.06 5.89
N ASN A 60 -7.75 -28.28 6.09
CA ASN A 60 -9.11 -28.67 5.70
C ASN A 60 -9.21 -28.94 4.19
N TYR A 61 -8.64 -28.07 3.35
CA TYR A 61 -8.62 -28.29 1.90
C TYR A 61 -7.87 -29.58 1.51
N LEU A 62 -6.69 -29.77 2.08
CA LEU A 62 -5.79 -30.86 1.71
C LEU A 62 -6.25 -32.22 2.25
N PHE A 63 -6.57 -32.28 3.54
CA PHE A 63 -6.86 -33.51 4.25
C PHE A 63 -8.36 -33.77 4.42
N GLY A 64 -9.23 -32.77 4.26
CA GLY A 64 -10.66 -32.89 4.54
C GLY A 64 -10.99 -32.64 6.03
N ILE A 65 -12.28 -32.72 6.36
CA ILE A 65 -12.81 -32.42 7.70
C ILE A 65 -13.63 -33.61 8.23
N GLY A 66 -13.59 -33.83 9.54
CA GLY A 66 -14.40 -34.85 10.22
C GLY A 66 -14.15 -36.25 9.67
N ASP A 67 -15.22 -36.97 9.35
CA ASP A 67 -15.14 -38.37 8.88
C ASP A 67 -14.49 -38.52 7.49
N GLN A 68 -14.40 -37.44 6.70
CA GLN A 68 -13.72 -37.45 5.40
C GLN A 68 -12.23 -37.14 5.51
N LYS A 69 -11.72 -36.94 6.73
CA LYS A 69 -10.33 -36.55 6.96
C LYS A 69 -9.37 -37.68 6.61
N GLN A 70 -8.48 -37.43 5.66
CA GLN A 70 -7.43 -38.32 5.21
C GLN A 70 -6.19 -38.15 6.10
N SER A 71 -5.47 -39.24 6.34
CA SER A 71 -4.24 -39.23 7.14
C SER A 71 -3.01 -38.76 6.37
N PHE A 72 -3.07 -38.74 5.03
CA PHE A 72 -1.99 -38.27 4.16
C PHE A 72 -2.52 -37.80 2.80
N ILE A 73 -1.73 -36.98 2.12
CA ILE A 73 -1.97 -36.55 0.73
C ILE A 73 -0.85 -36.96 -0.22
N SER A 74 -1.17 -36.97 -1.51
CA SER A 74 -0.21 -37.20 -2.59
C SER A 74 0.43 -35.90 -3.10
N LEU A 75 1.54 -36.02 -3.85
CA LEU A 75 2.16 -34.87 -4.53
C LEU A 75 1.19 -34.12 -5.45
N SER A 76 0.26 -34.83 -6.12
CA SER A 76 -0.72 -34.21 -7.03
C SER A 76 -1.62 -33.23 -6.29
N THR A 77 -2.20 -33.66 -5.16
CA THR A 77 -3.09 -32.84 -4.34
C THR A 77 -2.34 -31.64 -3.75
N PHE A 78 -1.10 -31.84 -3.32
CA PHE A 78 -0.23 -30.76 -2.85
C PHE A 78 0.12 -29.77 -3.97
N ALA A 79 0.34 -30.24 -5.20
CA ALA A 79 0.62 -29.40 -6.36
C ALA A 79 -0.62 -28.61 -6.82
N GLU A 80 -1.81 -29.21 -6.76
CA GLU A 80 -3.08 -28.55 -7.08
C GLU A 80 -3.31 -27.31 -6.22
N LEU A 81 -3.08 -27.41 -4.90
CA LEU A 81 -3.20 -26.26 -3.99
C LEU A 81 -2.30 -25.09 -4.43
N PHE A 82 -1.03 -25.38 -4.75
CA PHE A 82 -0.10 -24.37 -5.24
C PHE A 82 -0.63 -23.68 -6.49
N VAL A 83 -1.07 -24.45 -7.48
CA VAL A 83 -1.54 -23.90 -8.76
C VAL A 83 -2.80 -23.09 -8.55
N PHE A 84 -3.79 -23.62 -7.84
CA PHE A 84 -5.07 -22.95 -7.62
C PHE A 84 -4.89 -21.61 -6.90
N CYS A 85 -4.01 -21.55 -5.90
CA CYS A 85 -3.76 -20.31 -5.16
C CYS A 85 -2.84 -19.31 -5.88
N THR A 86 -1.98 -19.74 -6.81
CA THR A 86 -1.01 -18.84 -7.47
C THR A 86 -1.40 -18.42 -8.88
N ARG A 87 -2.08 -19.27 -9.65
CA ARG A 87 -2.49 -18.97 -11.03
C ARG A 87 -3.77 -19.69 -11.47
N GLY A 88 -4.53 -20.21 -10.51
CA GLY A 88 -5.81 -20.86 -10.79
C GLY A 88 -6.84 -19.90 -11.35
N THR A 89 -7.78 -20.48 -12.09
CA THR A 89 -9.03 -19.85 -12.52
C THR A 89 -9.90 -19.46 -11.32
N VAL A 90 -10.95 -18.67 -11.57
CA VAL A 90 -11.91 -18.29 -10.52
C VAL A 90 -12.55 -19.54 -9.89
N ASP A 91 -12.97 -20.50 -10.71
CA ASP A 91 -13.59 -21.75 -10.25
C ASP A 91 -12.65 -22.58 -9.35
N GLU A 92 -11.37 -22.66 -9.73
CA GLU A 92 -10.37 -23.38 -8.95
C GLU A 92 -10.10 -22.70 -7.60
N LYS A 93 -10.03 -21.37 -7.56
CA LYS A 93 -9.91 -20.60 -6.31
C LYS A 93 -11.15 -20.71 -5.44
N PHE A 94 -12.33 -20.65 -6.05
CA PHE A 94 -13.61 -20.87 -5.38
C PHE A 94 -13.66 -22.26 -4.74
N LYS A 95 -13.24 -23.29 -5.48
CA LYS A 95 -13.12 -24.67 -4.97
C LYS A 95 -12.19 -24.75 -3.76
N VAL A 96 -11.04 -24.08 -3.78
CA VAL A 96 -10.14 -24.03 -2.61
C VAL A 96 -10.86 -23.43 -1.41
N LEU A 97 -11.52 -22.28 -1.59
CA LEU A 97 -12.21 -21.57 -0.52
C LEU A 97 -13.33 -22.41 0.10
N VAL A 98 -14.24 -22.95 -0.71
CA VAL A 98 -15.40 -23.73 -0.23
C VAL A 98 -14.96 -25.02 0.47
N LYS A 99 -14.01 -25.76 -0.13
CA LYS A 99 -13.50 -26.99 0.47
C LYS A 99 -12.72 -26.72 1.77
N SER A 100 -12.07 -25.55 1.89
CA SER A 100 -11.40 -25.13 3.13
C SER A 100 -12.40 -24.90 4.29
N PHE A 101 -13.64 -24.56 3.97
CA PHE A 101 -14.72 -24.37 4.96
C PHE A 101 -15.43 -25.67 5.33
N GLY A 102 -15.18 -26.78 4.61
CA GLY A 102 -15.84 -28.06 4.85
C GLY A 102 -17.22 -28.20 4.23
N THR A 103 -17.62 -27.26 3.39
CA THR A 103 -18.89 -27.29 2.68
C THR A 103 -18.84 -28.35 1.58
N LYS A 104 -19.88 -29.18 1.44
CA LYS A 104 -19.95 -30.24 0.42
C LYS A 104 -20.26 -29.66 -0.95
N ASP A 105 -19.61 -30.17 -2.00
CA ASP A 105 -19.72 -29.73 -3.42
C ASP A 105 -21.16 -29.72 -4.00
N HIS A 106 -22.15 -30.29 -3.32
CA HIS A 106 -23.52 -30.48 -3.83
C HIS A 106 -24.59 -29.63 -3.13
N GLU A 107 -24.27 -28.89 -2.07
CA GLU A 107 -25.25 -28.02 -1.43
C GLU A 107 -25.25 -26.66 -2.13
N THR A 108 -26.43 -26.19 -2.54
CA THR A 108 -26.70 -24.80 -2.93
C THR A 108 -26.39 -23.91 -1.73
N THR A 109 -25.11 -23.61 -1.51
CA THR A 109 -24.63 -23.12 -0.22
C THR A 109 -24.31 -21.65 -0.32
N ASP A 110 -25.29 -20.89 0.11
CA ASP A 110 -25.09 -19.66 0.83
C ASP A 110 -23.86 -19.79 1.77
N ILE A 111 -22.78 -19.07 1.44
CA ILE A 111 -21.53 -19.07 2.19
C ILE A 111 -21.61 -17.96 3.25
N PRO A 112 -21.37 -18.23 4.54
CA PRO A 112 -21.39 -17.19 5.56
C PRO A 112 -20.34 -16.11 5.28
N TYR A 113 -20.77 -14.83 5.29
CA TYR A 113 -19.85 -13.70 5.06
C TYR A 113 -18.70 -13.66 6.08
N SER A 114 -19.00 -13.99 7.33
CA SER A 114 -18.00 -14.07 8.41
C SER A 114 -16.85 -15.01 8.09
N LEU A 115 -17.13 -16.19 7.52
CA LEU A 115 -16.09 -17.16 7.15
C LEU A 115 -15.19 -16.66 6.03
N VAL A 116 -15.77 -16.03 5.00
CA VAL A 116 -14.98 -15.43 3.91
C VAL A 116 -14.12 -14.29 4.43
N LYS A 117 -14.66 -13.42 5.28
CA LYS A 117 -13.93 -12.32 5.90
C LYS A 117 -12.75 -12.85 6.74
N GLU A 118 -12.98 -13.84 7.61
CA GLU A 118 -11.93 -14.44 8.44
C GLU A 118 -10.84 -15.12 7.60
N TYR A 119 -11.23 -15.79 6.50
CA TYR A 119 -10.29 -16.35 5.53
C TYR A 119 -9.37 -15.28 4.95
N VAL A 120 -9.95 -14.16 4.48
CA VAL A 120 -9.20 -13.02 3.93
C VAL A 120 -8.29 -12.39 4.99
N GLU A 121 -8.79 -12.15 6.21
CA GLU A 121 -7.97 -11.64 7.32
C GLU A 121 -6.79 -12.56 7.63
N SER A 122 -6.99 -13.88 7.59
CA SER A 122 -5.92 -14.85 7.84
C SER A 122 -4.83 -14.80 6.75
N ILE A 123 -5.19 -14.51 5.49
CA ILE A 123 -4.23 -14.31 4.39
C ILE A 123 -3.44 -13.02 4.59
N VAL A 124 -4.11 -11.90 4.92
CA VAL A 124 -3.44 -10.62 5.21
C VAL A 124 -2.48 -10.78 6.39
N SER A 125 -2.93 -11.39 7.47
CA SER A 125 -2.12 -11.69 8.67
C SER A 125 -0.89 -12.53 8.34
N SER A 126 -1.09 -13.57 7.52
CA SER A 126 -0.01 -14.44 7.04
C SER A 126 1.00 -13.70 6.19
N TYR A 127 0.56 -12.83 5.28
CA TYR A 127 1.44 -11.98 4.49
C TYR A 127 2.30 -11.09 5.39
N MET A 128 1.70 -10.40 6.37
CA MET A 128 2.42 -9.52 7.29
C MET A 128 3.43 -10.28 8.15
N LYS A 129 3.06 -11.49 8.62
CA LYS A 129 3.97 -12.37 9.35
C LYS A 129 5.16 -12.81 8.50
N ILE A 130 4.93 -13.18 7.25
CA ILE A 130 6.00 -13.55 6.30
C ILE A 130 6.94 -12.36 6.05
N GLN A 131 6.41 -11.15 5.84
CA GLN A 131 7.23 -9.95 5.65
C GLN A 131 8.14 -9.70 6.85
N LYS A 132 7.59 -9.78 8.07
CA LYS A 132 8.33 -9.61 9.32
C LYS A 132 9.43 -10.66 9.52
N LEU A 133 9.13 -11.93 9.22
CA LEU A 133 10.11 -13.03 9.33
C LEU A 133 11.20 -12.96 8.26
N GLY A 134 10.82 -12.58 7.03
CA GLY A 134 11.74 -12.48 5.90
C GLY A 134 12.70 -11.30 6.02
N GLY A 135 12.24 -10.15 6.54
CA GLY A 135 13.06 -8.95 6.70
C GLY A 135 13.65 -8.47 5.37
N GLY A 136 12.87 -8.52 4.29
CA GLY A 136 13.29 -8.10 2.96
C GLY A 136 13.69 -6.61 2.91
N ARG A 137 14.39 -6.20 1.86
CA ARG A 137 14.91 -4.83 1.72
C ARG A 137 13.81 -3.76 1.84
N GLN A 138 12.68 -3.97 1.17
CA GLN A 138 11.54 -3.05 1.22
C GLN A 138 10.97 -2.98 2.65
N PHE A 139 10.73 -4.13 3.28
CA PHE A 139 10.26 -4.17 4.68
C PHE A 139 11.21 -3.43 5.63
N LYS A 140 12.51 -3.71 5.56
CA LYS A 140 13.54 -3.07 6.39
C LYS A 140 13.60 -1.55 6.20
N SER A 141 13.41 -1.07 4.96
CA SER A 141 13.44 0.37 4.68
C SER A 141 12.36 1.16 5.43
N TRP A 142 11.25 0.51 5.80
CA TRP A 142 10.19 1.09 6.62
C TRP A 142 10.38 0.77 8.11
N SER A 143 10.65 -0.50 8.46
CA SER A 143 10.65 -0.94 9.86
C SER A 143 11.77 -0.31 10.70
N THR A 144 12.94 -0.05 10.11
CA THR A 144 14.05 0.61 10.81
C THR A 144 13.71 2.03 11.23
N ASN A 145 12.71 2.64 10.57
CA ASN A 145 12.30 4.02 10.79
C ASN A 145 10.96 4.11 11.55
N GLY A 146 10.63 3.13 12.39
CA GLY A 146 9.48 3.21 13.29
C GLY A 146 8.14 2.74 12.72
N CYS A 147 8.08 2.28 11.45
CA CYS A 147 6.85 1.68 10.92
C CYS A 147 6.54 0.35 11.61
N PHE A 148 5.27 0.13 11.93
CA PHE A 148 4.80 -1.00 12.74
C PHE A 148 3.69 -1.80 12.01
N ILE A 149 3.28 -2.91 12.62
CA ILE A 149 2.14 -3.70 12.17
C ILE A 149 1.08 -3.63 13.27
N ALA A 150 -0.11 -3.11 12.94
CA ALA A 150 -1.23 -2.98 13.85
C ALA A 150 -2.27 -4.10 13.61
N PRO A 151 -2.56 -4.98 14.60
CA PRO A 151 -3.55 -6.04 14.42
C PRO A 151 -4.93 -5.56 13.99
N GLN A 152 -5.38 -4.40 14.49
CA GLN A 152 -6.64 -3.77 14.10
C GLN A 152 -6.66 -3.37 12.62
N ASN A 153 -5.52 -3.02 12.03
CA ASN A 153 -5.46 -2.64 10.62
C ASN A 153 -5.48 -3.87 9.70
N ILE A 154 -5.01 -5.03 10.16
CA ILE A 154 -5.19 -6.32 9.46
C ILE A 154 -6.67 -6.62 9.29
N GLN A 155 -7.46 -6.46 10.35
CA GLN A 155 -8.92 -6.65 10.31
C GLN A 155 -9.59 -5.63 9.37
N LYS A 156 -9.20 -4.35 9.45
CA LYS A 156 -9.71 -3.30 8.55
C LYS A 156 -9.41 -3.59 7.07
N LEU A 157 -8.23 -4.11 6.76
CA LEU A 157 -7.89 -4.51 5.39
C LEU A 157 -8.70 -5.74 4.96
N GLY A 158 -8.88 -6.73 5.84
CA GLY A 158 -9.75 -7.88 5.56
C GLY A 158 -11.20 -7.49 5.27
N GLU A 159 -11.76 -6.57 6.07
CA GLU A 159 -13.08 -5.97 5.83
C GLU A 159 -13.11 -5.21 4.48
N SER A 160 -12.10 -4.40 4.19
CA SER A 160 -12.02 -3.64 2.95
C SER A 160 -11.95 -4.53 1.71
N LEU A 161 -11.18 -5.61 1.77
CA LEU A 161 -11.05 -6.57 0.67
C LEU A 161 -12.32 -7.41 0.47
N SER A 162 -13.16 -7.55 1.49
CA SER A 162 -14.37 -8.37 1.46
C SER A 162 -15.65 -7.54 1.25
N LYS A 163 -15.57 -6.20 1.27
CA LYS A 163 -16.73 -5.29 1.28
C LYS A 163 -17.68 -5.49 0.10
N ASP A 164 -17.16 -5.85 -1.07
CA ASP A 164 -17.93 -5.96 -2.32
C ASP A 164 -18.76 -7.25 -2.38
N LEU A 165 -18.57 -8.17 -1.43
CA LEU A 165 -19.42 -9.35 -1.24
C LEU A 165 -20.78 -9.01 -0.61
N GLY A 166 -20.94 -7.79 -0.10
CA GLY A 166 -22.13 -7.33 0.63
C GLY A 166 -22.07 -7.58 2.13
N ASN A 167 -23.09 -7.08 2.84
CA ASN A 167 -23.22 -7.18 4.31
C ASN A 167 -24.26 -8.23 4.74
N GLY A 168 -24.70 -9.10 3.82
CA GLY A 168 -25.66 -10.16 4.14
C GLY A 168 -25.02 -11.27 4.99
N ASP A 169 -25.85 -12.00 5.73
CA ASP A 169 -25.37 -13.16 6.51
C ASP A 169 -24.83 -14.27 5.60
N SER A 170 -25.41 -14.41 4.40
CA SER A 170 -25.00 -15.35 3.37
C SER A 170 -24.60 -14.69 2.05
N ILE A 171 -23.66 -15.32 1.37
CA ILE A 171 -23.13 -14.92 0.06
C ILE A 171 -23.37 -16.04 -0.94
N SER A 172 -23.93 -15.69 -2.10
CA SER A 172 -24.09 -16.64 -3.20
C SER A 172 -22.76 -17.00 -3.87
N LYS A 173 -22.69 -18.19 -4.48
CA LYS A 173 -21.55 -18.62 -5.31
C LYS A 173 -21.15 -17.55 -6.36
N VAL A 174 -22.13 -17.02 -7.09
CA VAL A 174 -21.90 -16.02 -8.15
C VAL A 174 -21.26 -14.74 -7.59
N ALA A 175 -21.66 -14.30 -6.41
CA ALA A 175 -21.07 -13.13 -5.76
C ALA A 175 -19.60 -13.39 -5.38
N VAL A 176 -19.27 -14.57 -4.85
CA VAL A 176 -17.88 -14.95 -4.53
C VAL A 176 -17.03 -15.06 -5.80
N GLU A 177 -17.54 -15.64 -6.87
CA GLU A 177 -16.82 -15.77 -8.15
C GLU A 177 -16.50 -14.39 -8.75
N ASN A 178 -17.49 -13.50 -8.83
CA ASN A 178 -17.31 -12.13 -9.30
C ASN A 178 -16.28 -11.38 -8.43
N TRP A 179 -16.36 -11.55 -7.11
CA TRP A 179 -15.41 -10.94 -6.18
C TRP A 179 -13.99 -11.48 -6.33
N LEU A 180 -13.80 -12.80 -6.48
CA LEU A 180 -12.49 -13.41 -6.73
C LEU A 180 -11.86 -12.90 -8.05
N GLN A 181 -12.69 -12.56 -9.03
CA GLN A 181 -12.25 -11.99 -10.30
C GLN A 181 -11.78 -10.54 -10.15
N THR A 182 -12.45 -9.73 -9.33
CA THR A 182 -12.18 -8.27 -9.22
C THR A 182 -11.23 -7.91 -8.08
N CYS A 183 -11.11 -8.74 -7.03
CA CYS A 183 -10.27 -8.49 -5.86
C CYS A 183 -8.79 -8.81 -6.13
N THR A 184 -8.14 -7.93 -6.90
CA THR A 184 -6.75 -8.11 -7.37
C THR A 184 -5.73 -8.19 -6.23
N LEU A 185 -5.89 -7.36 -5.18
CA LEU A 185 -4.99 -7.35 -4.02
C LEU A 185 -5.04 -8.68 -3.26
N LEU A 186 -6.23 -9.27 -3.04
CA LEU A 186 -6.32 -10.62 -2.46
C LEU A 186 -5.58 -11.64 -3.30
N GLY A 187 -5.73 -11.58 -4.63
CA GLY A 187 -4.99 -12.42 -5.56
C GLY A 187 -3.48 -12.28 -5.41
N GLN A 188 -2.96 -11.05 -5.30
CA GLN A 188 -1.53 -10.79 -5.09
C GLN A 188 -1.03 -11.32 -3.74
N LEU A 189 -1.81 -11.14 -2.67
CA LEU A 189 -1.49 -11.67 -1.34
C LEU A 189 -1.43 -13.20 -1.34
N LEU A 190 -2.42 -13.86 -1.95
CA LEU A 190 -2.45 -15.32 -2.12
C LEU A 190 -1.21 -15.83 -2.86
N ILE A 191 -0.88 -15.21 -4.00
CA ILE A 191 0.30 -15.56 -4.77
C ILE A 191 1.56 -15.48 -3.90
N TYR A 192 1.73 -14.38 -3.17
CA TYR A 192 2.90 -14.16 -2.33
C TYR A 192 3.01 -15.21 -1.22
N VAL A 193 1.92 -15.43 -0.47
CA VAL A 193 1.87 -16.36 0.66
C VAL A 193 2.18 -17.79 0.19
N PHE A 194 1.48 -18.27 -0.85
CA PHE A 194 1.66 -19.65 -1.32
C PHE A 194 3.01 -19.88 -2.00
N ARG A 195 3.55 -18.90 -2.71
CA ARG A 195 4.92 -19.02 -3.23
C ARG A 195 5.96 -19.08 -2.12
N HIS A 196 5.81 -18.27 -1.06
CA HIS A 196 6.70 -18.33 0.10
C HIS A 196 6.67 -19.72 0.76
N LEU A 197 5.47 -20.23 1.06
CA LEU A 197 5.29 -21.54 1.70
C LEU A 197 5.95 -22.69 0.93
N TYR A 198 5.83 -22.68 -0.40
CA TYR A 198 6.42 -23.74 -1.23
C TYR A 198 7.92 -23.53 -1.47
N LYS A 199 8.43 -22.30 -1.46
CA LYS A 199 9.87 -22.01 -1.62
C LYS A 199 10.69 -22.15 -0.34
N MET A 200 10.06 -22.35 0.83
CA MET A 200 10.78 -22.47 2.10
C MET A 200 11.93 -23.49 2.07
N SER A 201 11.72 -24.63 1.41
CA SER A 201 12.74 -25.67 1.28
C SER A 201 13.99 -25.24 0.51
N HIS A 202 13.87 -24.28 -0.41
CA HIS A 202 15.01 -23.73 -1.14
C HIS A 202 15.82 -22.79 -0.23
N LYS A 203 15.16 -21.88 0.49
CA LYS A 203 15.82 -20.93 1.39
C LYS A 203 16.56 -21.57 2.55
N GLU A 204 16.02 -22.64 3.16
CA GLU A 204 16.70 -23.35 4.24
C GLU A 204 17.95 -24.10 3.75
N LYS A 205 17.95 -24.58 2.50
CA LYS A 205 19.07 -25.29 1.90
C LYS A 205 20.16 -24.32 1.41
N GLU A 206 19.78 -23.18 0.85
CA GLU A 206 20.69 -22.11 0.43
C GLU A 206 21.42 -21.49 1.64
N ARG A 207 20.69 -21.15 2.71
CA ARG A 207 21.30 -20.66 3.97
C ARG A 207 22.27 -21.65 4.63
N ALA A 208 22.13 -22.95 4.34
CA ALA A 208 23.02 -23.99 4.85
C ALA A 208 24.24 -24.23 3.95
N SER A 209 24.29 -23.65 2.76
CA SER A 209 25.33 -23.91 1.74
C SER A 209 26.05 -22.68 1.20
N HIS A 210 25.53 -21.47 1.41
CA HIS A 210 26.13 -20.22 0.91
C HIS A 210 26.72 -19.35 2.01
N SER A 211 27.72 -18.54 1.62
CA SER A 211 28.27 -17.47 2.46
C SER A 211 27.36 -16.23 2.43
N GLN A 212 27.43 -15.38 3.47
CA GLN A 212 26.52 -14.21 3.62
C GLN A 212 26.52 -13.26 2.41
N GLU A 213 27.62 -13.14 1.68
CA GLU A 213 27.72 -12.28 0.49
C GLU A 213 27.06 -12.91 -0.77
N GLU A 214 27.09 -14.24 -0.90
CA GLU A 214 26.44 -14.95 -2.00
C GLU A 214 24.91 -15.00 -1.83
N ASP A 215 24.45 -15.15 -0.58
CA ASP A 215 23.03 -15.05 -0.21
C ASP A 215 22.44 -13.68 -0.61
N GLU A 216 23.20 -12.58 -0.47
CA GLU A 216 22.75 -11.25 -0.87
C GLU A 216 22.58 -11.11 -2.40
N VAL A 217 23.44 -11.75 -3.20
CA VAL A 217 23.36 -11.66 -4.67
C VAL A 217 22.19 -12.50 -5.20
N ILE A 218 22.00 -13.71 -4.65
CA ILE A 218 20.88 -14.60 -5.01
C ILE A 218 19.54 -14.01 -4.55
N ASP A 219 19.46 -13.41 -3.35
CA ASP A 219 18.25 -12.74 -2.86
C ASP A 219 17.92 -11.50 -3.71
N ARG A 220 18.93 -10.77 -4.22
CA ARG A 220 18.73 -9.66 -5.19
C ARG A 220 18.18 -10.13 -6.53
N GLU A 221 18.68 -11.24 -7.09
CA GLU A 221 18.18 -11.79 -8.36
C GLU A 221 16.81 -12.45 -8.23
N THR A 222 16.52 -13.11 -7.11
CA THR A 222 15.25 -13.82 -6.87
C THR A 222 14.12 -12.84 -6.47
N GLN A 223 14.43 -11.80 -5.69
CA GLN A 223 13.49 -10.69 -5.41
C GLN A 223 13.21 -9.84 -6.65
N SER A 224 14.09 -9.82 -7.65
CA SER A 224 13.89 -9.03 -8.88
C SER A 224 12.66 -9.45 -9.69
N LYS A 225 12.18 -10.69 -9.53
CA LYS A 225 11.00 -11.22 -10.24
C LYS A 225 9.71 -11.21 -9.42
N GLU A 226 9.77 -11.03 -8.10
CA GLU A 226 8.58 -11.02 -7.22
C GLU A 226 8.36 -9.62 -6.65
N ARG A 227 7.39 -8.91 -7.21
CA ARG A 227 7.06 -7.56 -6.77
C ARG A 227 6.48 -7.62 -5.34
N SER A 228 7.26 -7.13 -4.38
CA SER A 228 6.79 -6.83 -3.04
C SER A 228 5.64 -5.82 -3.12
N LEU A 229 4.57 -6.06 -2.36
CA LEU A 229 3.47 -5.09 -2.21
C LEU A 229 3.86 -3.91 -1.29
N ILE A 230 4.93 -4.08 -0.52
CA ILE A 230 5.56 -3.00 0.25
C ILE A 230 6.56 -2.29 -0.70
N PRO A 231 6.39 -0.98 -0.95
CA PRO A 231 7.31 -0.20 -1.75
C PRO A 231 8.62 0.04 -0.99
N LEU A 232 9.70 0.40 -1.68
CA LEU A 232 10.92 0.85 -1.01
C LEU A 232 10.70 2.24 -0.39
N CYS A 233 11.05 2.43 0.87
CA CYS A 233 11.05 3.73 1.52
C CYS A 233 12.36 4.48 1.27
N ARG A 234 12.29 5.78 0.99
CA ARG A 234 13.44 6.68 0.81
C ARG A 234 13.25 7.97 1.59
N GLY A 235 14.37 8.57 2.00
CA GLY A 235 14.37 9.91 2.60
C GLY A 235 14.11 9.92 4.11
N LEU A 236 14.07 8.75 4.76
CA LEU A 236 14.01 8.63 6.22
C LEU A 236 15.37 8.33 6.86
N ASP A 237 16.43 8.11 6.08
CA ASP A 237 17.73 7.64 6.58
C ASP A 237 18.38 8.60 7.61
N LEU A 238 17.99 9.87 7.61
CA LEU A 238 18.51 10.91 8.50
C LEU A 238 17.55 11.24 9.67
N ILE A 239 16.46 10.51 9.83
CA ILE A 239 15.42 10.77 10.82
C ILE A 239 15.32 9.57 11.77
N PRO A 240 16.24 9.45 12.75
CA PRO A 240 16.19 8.39 13.74
C PRO A 240 14.96 8.64 14.64
N SER A 241 13.98 7.73 14.63
CA SER A 241 12.69 7.87 15.32
C SER A 241 11.60 8.67 14.57
N TYR A 242 11.44 8.44 13.27
CA TYR A 242 10.25 8.87 12.53
C TYR A 242 8.96 8.26 13.15
N PRO A 243 8.02 9.11 13.62
CA PRO A 243 6.74 8.66 14.17
C PRO A 243 5.75 8.45 13.02
N SER A 244 5.82 7.27 12.40
CA SER A 244 4.94 6.91 11.28
C SER A 244 3.47 6.92 11.70
N ILE A 245 2.64 7.71 11.02
CA ILE A 245 1.16 7.59 11.15
C ILE A 245 0.61 6.36 10.41
N LEU A 246 1.44 5.74 9.56
CA LEU A 246 1.08 4.57 8.78
C LEU A 246 1.65 3.28 9.37
N ASP A 247 0.85 2.23 9.32
CA ASP A 247 1.30 0.85 9.51
C ASP A 247 1.55 0.16 8.15
N PHE A 248 2.24 -0.98 8.17
CA PHE A 248 2.52 -1.76 6.96
C PHE A 248 1.25 -2.18 6.20
N THR A 249 0.14 -2.42 6.92
CA THR A 249 -1.13 -2.81 6.30
C THR A 249 -1.72 -1.69 5.46
N GLN A 250 -1.71 -0.46 5.98
CA GLN A 250 -2.14 0.72 5.26
C GLN A 250 -1.22 1.02 4.06
N ILE A 251 0.10 0.85 4.21
CA ILE A 251 1.05 1.01 3.10
C ILE A 251 0.74 0.03 1.97
N VAL A 252 0.54 -1.26 2.28
CA VAL A 252 0.18 -2.27 1.28
C VAL A 252 -1.15 -1.93 0.59
N PHE A 253 -2.16 -1.54 1.37
CA PHE A 253 -3.46 -1.12 0.83
C PHE A 253 -3.32 0.05 -0.15
N MET A 254 -2.62 1.11 0.24
CA MET A 254 -2.41 2.27 -0.62
C MET A 254 -1.58 1.92 -1.86
N ASN A 255 -0.45 1.24 -1.66
CA ASN A 255 0.47 0.91 -2.73
C ASN A 255 -0.17 0.02 -3.81
N ALA A 256 -1.02 -0.92 -3.41
CA ALA A 256 -1.75 -1.77 -4.34
C ALA A 256 -2.76 -1.03 -5.23
N ASN A 257 -3.26 0.13 -4.76
CA ASN A 257 -4.23 0.96 -5.48
C ASN A 257 -3.58 2.06 -6.33
N LEU A 258 -2.26 2.24 -6.26
CA LEU A 258 -1.54 3.16 -7.14
C LEU A 258 -1.41 2.59 -8.56
N PRO A 259 -1.27 3.45 -9.58
CA PRO A 259 -0.79 3.04 -10.90
C PRO A 259 0.53 2.24 -10.81
N GLN A 260 0.69 1.26 -11.68
CA GLN A 260 1.76 0.26 -11.59
C GLN A 260 3.17 0.88 -11.59
N GLU A 261 3.37 1.99 -12.31
CA GLU A 261 4.65 2.72 -12.35
C GLU A 261 5.06 3.34 -10.99
N PHE A 262 4.11 3.55 -10.09
CA PHE A 262 4.32 4.23 -8.81
C PHE A 262 4.37 3.29 -7.59
N GLN A 263 4.21 1.98 -7.81
CA GLN A 263 4.15 0.99 -6.72
C GLN A 263 5.52 0.58 -6.14
N THR A 264 6.62 1.11 -6.67
CA THR A 264 7.96 0.57 -6.42
C THR A 264 8.72 1.28 -5.31
N GLU A 265 8.58 2.59 -5.21
CA GLU A 265 9.38 3.43 -4.31
C GLU A 265 8.58 4.65 -3.87
N TRP A 266 8.59 4.91 -2.57
CA TRP A 266 8.01 6.09 -1.92
C TRP A 266 9.14 6.93 -1.30
N ARG A 267 9.04 8.25 -1.48
CA ARG A 267 10.01 9.23 -1.02
C ARG A 267 9.35 10.12 0.01
N PHE A 268 9.90 10.16 1.22
CA PHE A 268 9.43 11.04 2.26
C PHE A 268 9.66 12.50 1.86
N LEU A 269 8.59 13.32 1.79
CA LEU A 269 8.69 14.74 1.43
C LEU A 269 8.37 15.65 2.60
N PHE A 270 7.31 15.34 3.35
CA PHE A 270 6.83 16.21 4.42
C PHE A 270 6.18 15.41 5.54
N SER A 271 6.31 15.92 6.77
CA SER A 271 5.60 15.49 7.97
C SER A 271 5.52 16.70 8.88
N SER A 272 4.33 17.01 9.38
CA SER A 272 4.11 18.12 10.31
C SER A 272 4.91 17.99 11.60
N GLU A 273 5.17 16.76 12.04
CA GLU A 273 5.89 16.48 13.29
C GLU A 273 7.40 16.74 13.17
N ILE A 274 7.95 16.58 11.96
CA ILE A 274 9.38 16.78 11.69
C ILE A 274 9.66 18.19 11.17
N HIS A 275 8.75 18.70 10.36
CA HIS A 275 8.96 19.90 9.58
C HIS A 275 8.19 21.12 10.08
N GLY A 276 7.36 20.94 11.10
CA GLY A 276 6.53 21.97 11.70
C GLY A 276 5.21 22.21 10.97
N GLU A 277 4.34 22.94 11.65
CA GLU A 277 2.96 23.23 11.24
C GLU A 277 2.89 24.52 10.41
N SER A 278 3.52 24.52 9.23
CA SER A 278 3.54 25.68 8.33
C SER A 278 3.17 25.30 6.91
N PHE A 279 2.12 25.93 6.38
CA PHE A 279 1.67 25.71 5.01
C PHE A 279 2.76 26.11 3.99
N SER A 280 3.45 27.23 4.21
CA SER A 280 4.58 27.65 3.37
C SER A 280 5.70 26.60 3.33
N THR A 281 5.99 25.98 4.48
CA THR A 281 6.99 24.90 4.58
C THR A 281 6.53 23.63 3.85
N LEU A 282 5.25 23.26 3.98
CA LEU A 282 4.63 22.17 3.22
C LEU A 282 4.79 22.39 1.71
N ILE A 283 4.33 23.54 1.22
CA ILE A 283 4.36 23.90 -0.20
C ILE A 283 5.80 23.91 -0.74
N GLY A 284 6.74 24.47 0.01
CA GLY A 284 8.16 24.49 -0.35
C GLY A 284 8.79 23.10 -0.51
N ARG A 285 8.22 22.05 0.13
CA ARG A 285 8.69 20.66 0.02
C ARG A 285 7.96 19.83 -1.03
N ILE A 286 6.70 20.12 -1.35
CA ILE A 286 5.88 19.25 -2.23
C ILE A 286 5.79 19.73 -3.69
N ILE A 287 6.08 21.01 -3.96
CA ILE A 287 6.10 21.54 -5.34
C ILE A 287 7.20 20.84 -6.15
N ASP A 288 6.87 20.55 -7.42
CA ASP A 288 7.78 19.93 -8.40
C ASP A 288 8.37 18.57 -7.96
N GLN A 289 7.67 17.82 -7.08
CA GLN A 289 8.13 16.51 -6.58
C GLN A 289 7.57 15.30 -7.34
N GLY A 290 6.79 15.51 -8.39
CA GLY A 290 6.09 14.46 -9.14
C GLY A 290 4.75 14.08 -8.51
N PRO A 291 4.25 12.88 -8.81
CA PRO A 291 3.07 12.32 -8.16
C PRO A 291 3.29 12.17 -6.65
N THR A 292 2.26 12.41 -5.86
CA THR A 292 2.33 12.36 -4.40
C THR A 292 1.11 11.72 -3.77
N ILE A 293 1.28 11.19 -2.56
CA ILE A 293 0.20 10.82 -1.65
C ILE A 293 0.20 11.82 -0.50
N LEU A 294 -0.95 12.44 -0.27
CA LEU A 294 -1.25 13.31 0.85
C LEU A 294 -1.99 12.49 1.92
N ILE A 295 -1.56 12.54 3.18
CA ILE A 295 -2.13 11.75 4.28
C ILE A 295 -2.36 12.68 5.47
N LEU A 296 -3.58 12.64 6.00
CA LEU A 296 -4.04 13.44 7.12
C LEU A 296 -4.53 12.51 8.23
N GLU A 297 -4.21 12.89 9.48
CA GLU A 297 -4.89 12.38 10.66
C GLU A 297 -5.61 13.54 11.36
N ASP A 298 -6.95 13.45 11.45
CA ASP A 298 -7.72 14.44 12.19
C ASP A 298 -7.60 14.28 13.71
N LYS A 299 -8.03 15.28 14.48
CA LYS A 299 -8.00 15.22 15.96
C LYS A 299 -8.87 14.12 16.58
N ASN A 300 -9.72 13.46 15.78
CA ASN A 300 -10.58 12.35 16.20
C ASN A 300 -10.02 10.99 15.76
N GLY A 301 -8.81 10.93 15.20
CA GLY A 301 -8.14 9.69 14.77
C GLY A 301 -8.65 9.12 13.44
N TYR A 302 -9.37 9.92 12.65
CA TYR A 302 -9.68 9.54 11.27
C TYR A 302 -8.44 9.78 10.42
N ILE A 303 -8.07 8.78 9.63
CA ILE A 303 -6.91 8.84 8.75
C ILE A 303 -7.41 8.74 7.32
N PHE A 304 -7.11 9.73 6.50
CA PHE A 304 -7.60 9.83 5.12
C PHE A 304 -6.65 10.68 4.26
N GLY A 305 -6.90 10.71 2.97
CA GLY A 305 -5.98 11.39 2.07
C GLY A 305 -6.35 11.28 0.60
N GLY A 306 -5.40 11.64 -0.25
CA GLY A 306 -5.56 11.58 -1.68
C GLY A 306 -4.27 11.31 -2.42
N PHE A 307 -4.39 10.60 -3.54
CA PHE A 307 -3.33 10.46 -4.53
C PHE A 307 -3.45 11.56 -5.60
N ALA A 308 -2.40 12.38 -5.68
CA ALA A 308 -2.23 13.45 -6.64
C ALA A 308 -1.27 12.97 -7.74
N PRO A 309 -1.76 12.66 -8.95
CA PRO A 309 -0.94 12.07 -10.01
C PRO A 309 0.00 13.06 -10.68
N GLU A 310 -0.24 14.38 -10.54
CA GLU A 310 0.60 15.42 -11.10
C GLU A 310 1.33 16.25 -10.04
N ASN A 311 2.38 16.93 -10.48
CA ASN A 311 3.12 17.90 -9.67
C ASN A 311 2.19 18.94 -9.06
N TRP A 312 2.34 19.18 -7.76
CA TRP A 312 1.77 20.37 -7.14
C TRP A 312 2.37 21.64 -7.75
N THR A 313 1.49 22.50 -8.26
CA THR A 313 1.81 23.76 -8.96
C THR A 313 0.90 24.87 -8.43
N LEU A 314 1.46 26.05 -8.15
CA LEU A 314 0.67 27.24 -7.79
C LEU A 314 -0.12 27.71 -9.01
N LYS A 315 -1.43 27.51 -8.99
CA LYS A 315 -2.33 27.92 -10.08
C LYS A 315 -3.73 28.22 -9.53
N PRO A 316 -4.35 29.35 -9.93
CA PRO A 316 -5.69 29.75 -9.48
C PRO A 316 -6.83 28.96 -10.16
N LYS A 317 -6.61 27.70 -10.56
CA LYS A 317 -7.57 26.82 -11.24
C LYS A 317 -7.26 25.37 -10.92
N PHE A 318 -8.29 24.51 -10.93
CA PHE A 318 -8.09 23.08 -10.81
C PHE A 318 -7.31 22.49 -12.01
N TYR A 319 -6.56 21.41 -11.77
CA TYR A 319 -5.77 20.66 -12.74
C TYR A 319 -5.59 19.19 -12.28
N GLY A 320 -4.72 18.44 -12.94
CA GLY A 320 -4.46 17.03 -12.69
C GLY A 320 -5.12 16.13 -13.73
N ASN A 321 -5.14 14.82 -13.47
CA ASN A 321 -5.74 13.83 -14.36
C ASN A 321 -6.57 12.78 -13.60
N ASP A 322 -7.24 11.94 -14.39
CA ASP A 322 -8.26 10.97 -13.97
C ASP A 322 -7.72 9.76 -13.18
N SER A 323 -6.40 9.59 -13.08
CA SER A 323 -5.78 8.58 -12.22
C SER A 323 -5.77 8.96 -10.73
N SER A 324 -6.19 10.20 -10.39
CA SER A 324 -6.33 10.65 -9.01
C SER A 324 -7.39 9.84 -8.25
N PHE A 325 -7.20 9.65 -6.95
CA PHE A 325 -8.24 9.07 -6.10
C PHE A 325 -8.14 9.62 -4.68
N LEU A 326 -9.24 9.56 -3.93
CA LEU A 326 -9.24 9.78 -2.49
C LEU A 326 -9.31 8.46 -1.75
N PHE A 327 -8.91 8.47 -0.48
CA PHE A 327 -8.96 7.26 0.34
C PHE A 327 -9.20 7.57 1.82
N THR A 328 -9.74 6.57 2.52
CA THR A 328 -9.75 6.50 3.98
C THR A 328 -8.91 5.30 4.42
N LEU A 329 -8.24 5.42 5.56
CA LEU A 329 -7.48 4.36 6.22
C LEU A 329 -8.03 4.03 7.62
N SER A 330 -8.67 4.99 8.27
CA SER A 330 -9.33 4.83 9.56
C SER A 330 -10.60 5.70 9.61
N PRO A 331 -11.75 5.20 10.09
CA PRO A 331 -11.96 3.89 10.72
C PRO A 331 -12.03 2.72 9.74
N ARG A 332 -12.30 2.96 8.45
CA ARG A 332 -12.39 1.94 7.40
C ARG A 332 -11.46 2.25 6.23
N MET A 333 -10.89 1.21 5.62
CA MET A 333 -10.06 1.37 4.42
C MET A 333 -10.93 1.41 3.16
N ARG A 334 -10.88 2.52 2.40
CA ARG A 334 -11.66 2.69 1.16
C ARG A 334 -10.89 3.53 0.14
N ILE A 335 -11.18 3.31 -1.14
CA ILE A 335 -10.72 4.10 -2.28
C ILE A 335 -11.94 4.71 -2.97
N PHE A 336 -11.81 5.96 -3.38
CA PHE A 336 -12.80 6.71 -4.17
C PHE A 336 -12.13 7.16 -5.47
N SER A 337 -12.33 6.38 -6.54
CA SER A 337 -11.78 6.64 -7.87
C SER A 337 -12.57 7.73 -8.60
N THR A 338 -12.03 8.28 -9.68
CA THR A 338 -12.71 9.35 -10.42
C THR A 338 -14.01 8.90 -11.09
N THR A 339 -14.98 9.81 -11.21
CA THR A 339 -16.25 9.58 -11.95
C THR A 339 -16.15 9.89 -13.44
N GLY A 340 -15.12 10.64 -13.86
CA GLY A 340 -15.03 11.23 -15.20
C GLY A 340 -15.95 12.45 -15.43
N TYR A 341 -16.74 12.86 -14.43
CA TYR A 341 -17.74 13.94 -14.58
C TYR A 341 -17.10 15.33 -14.75
N ASN A 342 -15.99 15.59 -14.07
CA ASN A 342 -15.25 16.85 -14.15
C ASN A 342 -13.74 16.59 -14.02
N GLN A 343 -12.94 17.63 -14.23
CA GLN A 343 -11.47 17.58 -14.15
C GLN A 343 -10.93 18.34 -12.94
N HIS A 344 -11.66 18.32 -11.82
CA HIS A 344 -11.31 19.09 -10.62
C HIS A 344 -10.48 18.27 -9.62
N PHE A 345 -9.33 17.76 -10.05
CA PHE A 345 -8.57 16.78 -9.25
C PHE A 345 -7.65 17.42 -8.21
N GLN A 346 -6.88 18.43 -8.59
CA GLN A 346 -5.91 19.13 -7.75
C GLN A 346 -6.11 20.64 -7.85
N TYR A 347 -6.01 21.33 -6.71
CA TYR A 347 -5.96 22.79 -6.63
C TYR A 347 -4.90 23.20 -5.64
N LEU A 348 -4.10 24.20 -5.97
CA LEU A 348 -3.14 24.78 -5.04
C LEU A 348 -2.94 26.25 -5.41
N ASN A 349 -3.24 27.14 -4.47
CA ASN A 349 -3.20 28.58 -4.72
C ASN A 349 -2.77 29.33 -3.45
N LEU A 350 -2.10 30.47 -3.64
CA LEU A 350 -1.60 31.33 -2.56
C LEU A 350 -1.66 32.80 -3.00
N HIS A 351 -1.69 33.70 -2.01
CA HIS A 351 -1.58 35.15 -2.20
C HIS A 351 -2.63 35.77 -3.13
N GLN A 352 -3.83 35.17 -3.21
CA GLN A 352 -4.95 35.74 -3.95
C GLN A 352 -5.96 36.38 -2.99
N HIS A 353 -6.56 37.49 -3.41
CA HIS A 353 -7.62 38.18 -2.65
C HIS A 353 -9.01 37.64 -2.95
N THR A 354 -9.24 37.17 -4.18
CA THR A 354 -10.57 36.79 -4.68
C THR A 354 -10.78 35.29 -4.76
N LEU A 355 -9.71 34.51 -4.64
CA LEU A 355 -9.75 33.05 -4.72
C LEU A 355 -9.21 32.41 -3.44
N PRO A 356 -9.74 31.25 -3.04
CA PRO A 356 -9.29 30.58 -1.82
C PRO A 356 -7.80 30.24 -1.86
N ASN A 357 -7.09 30.57 -0.77
CA ASN A 357 -5.68 30.21 -0.61
C ASN A 357 -5.58 28.91 0.20
N GLY A 358 -4.93 27.91 -0.38
CA GLY A 358 -4.92 26.57 0.20
C GLY A 358 -4.68 25.49 -0.85
N LEU A 359 -4.88 24.25 -0.44
CA LEU A 359 -4.75 23.05 -1.24
C LEU A 359 -6.08 22.30 -1.25
N ALA A 360 -6.51 21.82 -2.43
CA ALA A 360 -7.71 21.00 -2.55
C ALA A 360 -7.50 19.77 -3.42
N MET A 361 -8.29 18.74 -3.14
CA MET A 361 -8.44 17.57 -3.98
C MET A 361 -9.91 17.19 -4.19
N GLY A 362 -10.34 17.12 -5.44
CA GLY A 362 -11.72 16.82 -5.83
C GLY A 362 -12.72 17.93 -5.56
N GLY A 363 -13.74 18.02 -6.40
CA GLY A 363 -14.94 18.81 -6.15
C GLY A 363 -14.86 20.23 -6.72
N GLN A 364 -15.39 21.20 -5.99
CA GLN A 364 -15.32 22.62 -6.32
C GLN A 364 -15.18 23.42 -5.04
N HIS A 365 -14.84 24.70 -5.10
CA HIS A 365 -14.71 25.53 -3.90
C HIS A 365 -15.96 25.42 -3.00
N GLY A 366 -15.74 25.11 -1.71
CA GLY A 366 -16.80 24.87 -0.71
C GLY A 366 -17.43 23.47 -0.72
N TYR A 367 -17.15 22.66 -1.76
CA TYR A 367 -17.60 21.29 -1.92
C TYR A 367 -16.43 20.36 -2.29
N CYS A 368 -15.25 20.62 -1.73
CA CYS A 368 -14.04 19.86 -2.02
C CYS A 368 -14.09 18.48 -1.33
N GLY A 369 -13.49 17.47 -1.97
CA GLY A 369 -13.28 16.16 -1.35
C GLY A 369 -12.31 16.25 -0.17
N ILE A 370 -11.24 17.03 -0.34
CA ILE A 370 -10.32 17.50 0.71
C ILE A 370 -10.03 18.97 0.44
N TRP A 371 -10.07 19.80 1.49
CA TRP A 371 -9.54 21.16 1.52
C TRP A 371 -8.62 21.33 2.71
N LEU A 372 -7.46 21.94 2.49
CA LEU A 372 -6.52 22.39 3.52
C LEU A 372 -6.31 23.89 3.37
N ASP A 373 -6.54 24.62 4.47
CA ASP A 373 -6.40 26.07 4.48
C ASP A 373 -4.92 26.50 4.51
N SER A 374 -4.62 27.63 3.87
CA SER A 374 -3.28 28.25 3.91
C SER A 374 -2.82 28.66 5.32
N GLU A 375 -3.74 28.86 6.27
CA GLU A 375 -3.42 29.11 7.69
C GLU A 375 -2.86 27.88 8.41
N TYR A 376 -2.84 26.70 7.77
CA TYR A 376 -2.47 25.41 8.35
C TYR A 376 -3.39 24.97 9.51
N GLY A 377 -3.49 23.65 9.72
CA GLY A 377 -4.18 23.05 10.86
C GLY A 377 -5.71 23.02 10.75
N LYS A 378 -6.29 23.70 9.75
CA LYS A 378 -7.73 23.69 9.43
C LYS A 378 -7.96 23.12 8.04
N GLY A 379 -9.01 22.33 7.91
CA GLY A 379 -9.44 21.78 6.63
C GLY A 379 -10.91 21.42 6.64
N HIS A 380 -11.44 21.06 5.48
CA HIS A 380 -12.78 20.48 5.38
C HIS A 380 -12.85 19.34 4.37
N THR A 381 -13.75 18.39 4.63
CA THR A 381 -14.21 17.41 3.64
C THR A 381 -15.72 17.55 3.48
N SER A 382 -16.20 17.46 2.25
CA SER A 382 -17.64 17.63 1.98
C SER A 382 -18.42 16.36 2.28
N GLU A 383 -19.74 16.45 2.40
CA GLU A 383 -20.59 15.26 2.51
C GLU A 383 -20.67 14.47 1.19
N SER A 384 -20.54 15.20 0.08
CA SER A 384 -20.55 14.66 -1.29
C SER A 384 -19.49 15.35 -2.14
N CYS A 385 -18.91 14.62 -3.10
CA CYS A 385 -17.98 15.13 -4.08
C CYS A 385 -18.28 14.49 -5.44
N THR A 386 -18.52 15.32 -6.47
CA THR A 386 -18.89 14.83 -7.81
C THR A 386 -17.71 14.27 -8.60
N THR A 387 -16.47 14.60 -8.21
CA THR A 387 -15.25 14.14 -8.89
C THR A 387 -14.94 12.67 -8.62
N TYR A 388 -15.36 12.13 -7.47
CA TYR A 388 -15.00 10.78 -7.03
C TYR A 388 -16.23 9.90 -6.76
N ALA A 389 -16.22 8.69 -7.32
CA ALA A 389 -17.33 7.74 -7.26
C ALA A 389 -17.46 7.15 -5.85
N GLY A 390 -18.71 7.04 -5.38
CA GLY A 390 -19.01 6.48 -4.06
C GLY A 390 -18.43 7.28 -2.89
N TYR A 391 -17.99 8.52 -3.12
CA TYR A 391 -17.40 9.39 -2.12
C TYR A 391 -18.32 9.57 -0.91
N GLN A 392 -17.73 9.55 0.27
CA GLN A 392 -18.34 9.88 1.55
C GLN A 392 -17.39 10.77 2.33
N GLN A 393 -17.91 11.60 3.23
CA GLN A 393 -17.09 12.41 4.13
C GLN A 393 -16.02 11.55 4.82
N MET A 394 -14.76 12.00 4.74
CA MET A 394 -13.61 11.20 5.16
C MET A 394 -13.09 11.58 6.55
N SER A 395 -13.31 12.83 6.97
CA SER A 395 -13.06 13.31 8.32
C SER A 395 -14.25 13.01 9.25
N ALA A 396 -14.03 13.09 10.57
CA ALA A 396 -15.10 12.91 11.55
C ALA A 396 -16.26 13.92 11.39
N SER A 397 -15.93 15.15 10.98
CA SER A 397 -16.86 16.25 10.74
C SER A 397 -16.48 17.00 9.47
N LYS A 398 -17.45 17.71 8.86
CA LYS A 398 -17.25 18.50 7.64
C LYS A 398 -16.03 19.42 7.75
N GLU A 399 -16.02 20.27 8.76
CA GLU A 399 -14.84 21.06 9.15
C GLU A 399 -14.03 20.24 10.15
N PHE A 400 -12.71 20.19 10.00
CA PHE A 400 -11.83 19.46 10.89
C PHE A 400 -10.54 20.22 11.18
N GLN A 401 -9.95 19.89 12.33
CA GLN A 401 -8.56 20.20 12.63
C GLN A 401 -7.75 18.91 12.51
N TYR A 402 -6.57 18.99 11.92
CA TYR A 402 -5.70 17.84 11.76
C TYR A 402 -4.46 17.94 12.62
N ARG A 403 -4.05 16.80 13.19
CA ARG A 403 -2.91 16.65 14.09
C ARG A 403 -1.65 16.31 13.32
N HIS A 404 -1.77 15.38 12.36
CA HIS A 404 -0.66 14.96 11.53
C HIS A 404 -0.98 15.19 10.05
N LEU A 405 0.02 15.66 9.32
CA LEU A 405 0.00 15.76 7.87
C LEU A 405 1.31 15.23 7.31
N GLU A 406 1.22 14.25 6.42
CA GLU A 406 2.36 13.69 5.70
C GLU A 406 2.18 13.74 4.20
N VAL A 407 3.29 13.92 3.49
CA VAL A 407 3.32 13.83 2.03
C VAL A 407 4.47 12.95 1.58
N TRP A 408 4.13 12.01 0.72
CA TRP A 408 5.03 11.03 0.13
C TRP A 408 5.08 11.21 -1.38
N GLY A 409 6.25 11.41 -1.96
CA GLY A 409 6.46 11.42 -3.40
C GLY A 409 6.59 10.00 -3.93
N LEU A 410 6.09 9.75 -5.13
CA LEU A 410 6.09 8.41 -5.73
C LEU A 410 7.08 8.32 -6.88
N GLY A 411 7.75 7.17 -6.99
CA GLY A 411 8.75 6.91 -8.01
C GLY A 411 9.94 7.87 -7.97
N LYS A 412 10.66 7.98 -9.08
CA LYS A 412 11.84 8.85 -9.18
C LYS A 412 11.46 10.33 -9.16
N PRO A 413 12.25 11.20 -8.50
CA PRO A 413 12.02 12.64 -8.58
C PRO A 413 12.08 13.14 -10.03
N PRO A 414 11.26 14.15 -10.40
CA PRO A 414 11.36 14.78 -11.70
C PRO A 414 12.79 15.31 -11.95
N SER A 415 13.35 15.06 -13.14
CA SER A 415 14.69 15.54 -13.48
C SER A 415 14.71 17.08 -13.56
N PRO A 416 15.80 17.74 -13.15
CA PRO A 416 15.92 19.19 -13.25
C PRO A 416 15.79 19.72 -14.69
N SER A 417 16.10 18.91 -15.72
CA SER A 417 16.03 19.28 -17.13
C SER A 417 14.60 19.38 -17.70
N SER A 418 13.62 18.76 -17.04
CA SER A 418 12.20 18.98 -17.35
C SER A 418 11.74 20.42 -17.06
N LYS A 419 12.47 21.14 -16.19
CA LYS A 419 12.23 22.55 -15.84
C LYS A 419 12.53 23.52 -17.00
N LEU A 420 13.43 23.15 -17.90
CA LEU A 420 13.85 24.00 -19.03
C LEU A 420 12.94 23.85 -20.26
N LYS A 421 12.35 22.67 -20.48
CA LYS A 421 11.50 22.43 -21.67
C LYS A 421 10.09 23.05 -21.56
N ARG A 422 9.56 23.25 -20.35
CA ARG A 422 8.27 23.95 -20.13
C ARG A 422 8.36 25.48 -20.28
N GLY A 423 9.57 26.05 -20.31
CA GLY A 423 9.78 27.50 -20.44
C GLY A 423 9.78 28.04 -21.87
N GLN A 424 9.68 27.19 -22.91
CA GLN A 424 9.79 27.61 -24.31
C GLN A 424 8.47 27.55 -25.10
N SER A 425 7.35 27.20 -24.49
CA SER A 425 6.05 27.03 -25.18
C SER A 425 4.88 27.81 -24.55
N GLN A 426 5.15 28.91 -23.85
CA GLN A 426 4.12 29.91 -23.55
C GLN A 426 4.66 31.32 -23.80
N GLU A 427 4.02 32.00 -24.76
CA GLU A 427 4.20 33.43 -25.03
C GLU A 427 3.88 34.28 -23.79
N ALA A 428 4.76 35.25 -23.54
CA ALA A 428 4.62 36.48 -22.77
C ALA A 428 3.50 36.55 -21.70
N GLY A 429 3.77 35.94 -20.55
CA GLY A 429 3.21 36.32 -19.25
C GLY A 429 4.31 36.20 -18.20
N VAL A 430 4.53 37.25 -17.41
CA VAL A 430 5.57 37.31 -16.36
C VAL A 430 5.53 36.03 -15.52
N SER A 431 6.66 35.35 -15.40
CA SER A 431 6.80 34.03 -14.78
C SER A 431 6.54 34.09 -13.27
N VAL A 432 5.28 33.89 -12.88
CA VAL A 432 4.81 33.73 -11.49
C VAL A 432 5.64 32.69 -10.71
N HIS A 433 6.23 31.72 -11.40
CA HIS A 433 7.07 30.67 -10.81
C HIS A 433 8.42 31.17 -10.27
N ALA A 434 9.07 32.13 -10.93
CA ALA A 434 10.34 32.68 -10.47
C ALA A 434 10.12 33.59 -9.25
N GLU A 435 9.08 34.42 -9.29
CA GLU A 435 8.69 35.31 -8.20
C GLU A 435 8.25 34.54 -6.97
N SER A 436 7.40 33.50 -7.12
CA SER A 436 6.95 32.68 -5.98
C SER A 436 8.11 31.97 -5.28
N LYS A 437 9.10 31.49 -6.06
CA LYS A 437 10.29 30.83 -5.50
C LYS A 437 11.26 31.82 -4.84
N ALA A 438 11.33 33.05 -5.34
CA ALA A 438 12.06 34.14 -4.71
C ALA A 438 11.36 34.58 -3.41
N LEU A 439 10.03 34.69 -3.41
CA LEU A 439 9.22 35.03 -2.24
C LEU A 439 9.34 34.00 -1.12
N LEU A 440 9.26 32.70 -1.45
CA LEU A 440 9.50 31.62 -0.48
C LEU A 440 10.91 31.67 0.12
N LYS A 441 11.93 32.06 -0.66
CA LYS A 441 13.30 32.26 -0.15
C LYS A 441 13.43 33.49 0.74
N MET A 442 12.66 34.55 0.48
CA MET A 442 12.68 35.76 1.31
C MET A 442 11.98 35.55 2.66
N ILE A 443 10.92 34.74 2.71
CA ILE A 443 10.20 34.42 3.95
C ILE A 443 11.03 33.51 4.88
N GLY A 444 11.92 32.67 4.34
CA GLY A 444 12.81 31.82 5.13
C GLY A 444 13.99 32.54 5.80
N ARG A 445 14.21 33.83 5.52
CA ARG A 445 15.22 34.65 6.18
C ARG A 445 14.53 35.70 7.03
N GLY A 446 14.31 35.38 8.30
CA GLY A 446 13.85 36.37 9.27
C GLY A 446 14.73 37.62 9.24
N THR A 447 14.11 38.77 9.04
CA THR A 447 14.74 40.08 9.11
C THR A 447 15.24 40.33 10.53
N HIS A 448 16.54 40.16 10.77
CA HIS A 448 17.21 40.86 11.87
C HIS A 448 17.31 42.33 11.47
N SER A 449 16.48 43.17 12.08
CA SER A 449 16.63 44.63 12.01
C SER A 449 17.92 45.01 12.74
N GLN A 450 19.00 45.31 12.02
CA GLN A 450 20.11 46.10 12.56
C GLN A 450 19.65 47.56 12.61
N GLY A 451 19.50 48.09 13.82
CA GLY A 451 19.29 49.52 14.04
C GLY A 451 20.51 50.32 13.57
N MET A 452 20.25 51.37 12.78
CA MET A 452 21.25 52.30 12.26
C MET A 452 21.86 53.16 13.38
N GLU A 453 23.18 53.36 13.30
CA GLU A 453 23.98 54.31 14.07
C GLU A 453 23.89 55.75 13.55
N GLU A 454 23.99 56.66 14.53
CA GLU A 454 24.58 58.01 14.53
C GLU A 454 24.00 59.18 13.70
N ALA A 455 23.75 60.28 14.43
CA ALA A 455 23.53 61.62 13.91
C ALA A 455 24.82 62.49 14.06
N PRO A 456 25.08 63.45 13.14
CA PRO A 456 26.36 64.14 13.00
C PRO A 456 26.46 65.44 13.86
N PRO A 457 27.63 66.13 13.89
CA PRO A 457 28.06 66.95 15.02
C PRO A 457 27.65 68.43 14.90
N LEU A 458 27.62 69.13 16.04
CA LEU A 458 27.63 70.59 16.10
C LEU A 458 28.76 71.08 17.02
N VAL A 459 29.61 71.91 16.43
CA VAL A 459 30.76 72.61 17.01
C VAL A 459 30.32 74.01 17.46
N HIS A 460 31.11 74.57 18.39
CA HIS A 460 31.19 75.95 18.91
C HIS A 460 30.56 76.12 20.30
N SER A 461 31.17 76.80 21.28
CA SER A 461 32.50 77.41 21.48
C SER A 461 32.49 78.00 22.91
N HIS A 462 33.65 78.02 23.58
CA HIS A 462 34.10 78.90 24.69
C HIS A 462 33.05 79.65 25.54
N ASN A 463 33.03 79.52 26.87
CA ASN A 463 34.10 79.86 27.82
C ASN A 463 33.93 79.12 29.14
#